data_AF-A0A2D8YD49-F1
#
_entry.id   AF-A0A2D8YD49-F1
#
_cell.length_a   1.000
_cell.length_b   1.000
_cell.length_c   1.000
_cell.angle_alpha   90.00
_cell.angle_beta   90.00
_cell.angle_gamma   90.00
#
_symmetry.space_group_name_H-M   'P 1'
#
loop_
_entity.id
_entity.type
_entity.pdbx_description
1 polymer ?
#
loop_
_entity_poly.entity_id
_entity_poly.type
_entity_poly.pdbx_seq_one_letter_code
_entity_poly.pdbx_strand_id
1 'polypeptide(L)'
;MTQGILSTFLLLGSIALTACSDPESTTSRVSGNADLTRPEPVQNAEDTSDGETGRATGTITSLDHGGDRVTIDHGPFEGIGMGAMTMSFDMMGGADLTGLTEGEQVTFRVKRGRDGSYRVMEICSIAANGPSCLGPQARTPDH
;
A
#
# COMPACT_ATOMS: atom_id res chain seq x y z
N MET A 1 3.96 15.96 46.66
CA MET A 1 2.69 16.56 47.09
C MET A 1 2.48 17.85 46.31
N THR A 2 1.65 17.80 45.26
CA THR A 2 1.08 18.94 44.51
C THR A 2 0.06 18.31 43.55
N GLN A 3 -1.22 18.16 43.92
CA GLN A 3 -2.35 19.06 43.58
C GLN A 3 -2.21 19.62 42.15
N GLY A 4 -3.09 19.39 41.18
CA GLY A 4 -4.49 18.97 41.20
C GLY A 4 -5.24 19.94 40.29
N ILE A 5 -5.58 19.55 39.05
CA ILE A 5 -6.59 20.26 38.25
C ILE A 5 -7.49 19.20 37.60
N LEU A 6 -8.58 18.96 38.31
CA LEU A 6 -9.74 18.21 37.90
C LEU A 6 -10.59 19.17 37.04
N SER A 7 -10.68 18.93 35.73
CA SER A 7 -11.64 19.60 34.85
C SER A 7 -12.61 18.56 34.31
N THR A 8 -13.57 18.21 35.16
CA THR A 8 -14.86 17.69 34.73
C THR A 8 -15.81 18.86 34.47
N PHE A 9 -16.65 18.76 33.44
CA PHE A 9 -18.08 19.10 33.36
C PHE A 9 -18.44 19.09 31.85
N LEU A 10 -19.13 18.05 31.36
CA LEU A 10 -20.60 17.97 31.17
C LEU A 10 -21.09 18.76 29.93
N LEU A 11 -22.00 18.35 29.05
CA LEU A 11 -22.77 17.13 28.71
C LEU A 11 -23.61 17.52 27.44
N LEU A 12 -24.27 16.55 26.80
CA LEU A 12 -25.35 16.65 25.77
C LEU A 12 -24.91 16.93 24.31
N GLY A 13 -25.37 16.22 23.30
CA GLY A 13 -26.47 15.26 23.24
C GLY A 13 -26.60 14.55 21.89
N SER A 14 -27.36 13.46 21.91
CA SER A 14 -27.67 12.56 20.82
C SER A 14 -28.52 13.21 19.74
N ILE A 15 -28.26 12.88 18.46
CA ILE A 15 -29.25 13.02 17.39
C ILE A 15 -29.35 11.67 16.66
N ALA A 16 -30.60 11.29 16.42
CA ALA A 16 -31.10 9.96 16.12
C ALA A 16 -30.78 9.42 14.71
N LEU A 17 -30.87 8.09 14.59
CA LEU A 17 -30.92 7.35 13.34
C LEU A 17 -32.16 7.75 12.53
N THR A 18 -31.95 8.15 11.28
CA THR A 18 -32.96 8.01 10.23
C THR A 18 -32.46 6.95 9.25
N ALA A 19 -33.06 5.77 9.38
CA ALA A 19 -33.09 4.77 8.33
C ALA A 19 -34.13 5.20 7.29
N CYS A 20 -33.70 5.37 6.05
CA CYS A 20 -34.57 5.26 4.89
C CYS A 20 -34.06 4.07 4.07
N SER A 21 -34.75 2.95 4.20
CA SER A 21 -34.70 1.83 3.28
C SER A 21 -35.61 2.17 2.10
N ASP A 22 -35.14 1.99 0.86
CA ASP A 22 -36.02 1.70 -0.26
C ASP A 22 -35.44 0.54 -1.09
N PRO A 23 -36.27 -0.48 -1.40
CA PRO A 23 -35.91 -1.68 -2.12
C PRO A 23 -36.05 -1.54 -3.65
N GLU A 24 -35.30 -2.38 -4.35
CA GLU A 24 -35.64 -2.92 -5.68
C GLU A 24 -35.80 -1.91 -6.84
N SER A 25 -34.71 -1.69 -7.60
CA SER A 25 -34.84 -1.36 -9.02
C SER A 25 -34.78 -2.63 -9.85
N THR A 26 -35.97 -3.19 -10.03
CA THR A 26 -36.53 -3.64 -11.31
C THR A 26 -35.61 -4.45 -12.23
N THR A 27 -35.94 -5.73 -12.31
CA THR A 27 -35.65 -6.64 -13.42
C THR A 27 -35.84 -5.96 -14.79
N SER A 28 -34.78 -5.90 -15.59
CA SER A 28 -34.90 -5.70 -17.03
C SER A 28 -34.45 -6.97 -17.71
N ARG A 29 -35.42 -7.86 -17.96
CA ARG A 29 -35.26 -9.00 -18.85
C ARG A 29 -35.12 -8.45 -20.26
N VAL A 30 -33.91 -8.43 -20.81
CA VAL A 30 -33.72 -8.32 -22.25
C VAL A 30 -33.72 -9.72 -22.84
N SER A 31 -34.70 -9.94 -23.69
CA SER A 31 -34.91 -11.13 -24.50
C SER A 31 -33.94 -11.15 -25.67
N GLY A 32 -33.18 -12.25 -25.77
CA GLY A 32 -32.50 -12.86 -26.91
C GLY A 32 -32.16 -12.09 -28.20
N ASN A 33 -30.89 -12.19 -28.58
CA ASN A 33 -30.50 -12.66 -29.92
C ASN A 33 -29.15 -13.41 -29.82
N ALA A 34 -29.17 -14.71 -30.11
CA ALA A 34 -27.96 -15.46 -30.43
C ALA A 34 -27.55 -15.08 -31.86
N ASP A 35 -26.42 -14.40 -32.00
CA ASP A 35 -25.73 -14.24 -33.28
C ASP A 35 -24.28 -14.68 -33.08
N LEU A 36 -23.99 -15.84 -33.64
CA LEU A 36 -22.66 -16.44 -33.73
C LEU A 36 -21.98 -15.82 -34.94
N THR A 37 -20.99 -14.95 -34.73
CA THR A 37 -19.71 -14.91 -35.48
C THR A 37 -18.85 -13.75 -34.98
N ARG A 38 -17.92 -14.03 -34.07
CA ARG A 38 -16.58 -13.42 -34.06
C ARG A 38 -15.68 -14.14 -33.06
N PRO A 39 -14.68 -14.95 -33.48
CA PRO A 39 -13.49 -15.08 -32.66
C PRO A 39 -12.73 -13.75 -32.82
N GLU A 40 -13.06 -12.78 -31.97
CA GLU A 40 -12.12 -11.69 -31.70
C GLU A 40 -10.85 -12.30 -31.12
N PRO A 41 -9.66 -11.78 -31.47
CA PRO A 41 -8.43 -12.26 -30.89
C PRO A 41 -8.56 -11.98 -29.39
N VAL A 42 -8.67 -13.05 -28.60
CA VAL A 42 -8.29 -12.96 -27.20
C VAL A 42 -6.86 -12.49 -27.24
N GLN A 43 -6.69 -11.21 -26.93
CA GLN A 43 -5.40 -10.62 -26.66
C GLN A 43 -4.83 -11.56 -25.61
N ASN A 44 -3.88 -12.38 -26.04
CA ASN A 44 -3.05 -13.14 -25.15
C ASN A 44 -2.58 -12.11 -24.16
N ALA A 45 -3.17 -12.17 -22.96
CA ALA A 45 -2.65 -11.47 -21.82
C ALA A 45 -1.16 -11.80 -21.86
N GLU A 46 -0.36 -10.76 -21.96
CA GLU A 46 1.05 -10.85 -21.68
C GLU A 46 1.12 -11.28 -20.21
N ASP A 47 0.99 -12.58 -19.97
CA ASP A 47 1.34 -13.24 -18.73
C ASP A 47 2.87 -13.31 -18.69
N THR A 48 3.48 -12.13 -18.70
CA THR A 48 4.73 -11.94 -18.02
C THR A 48 4.34 -11.91 -16.55
N SER A 49 4.35 -13.07 -15.90
CA SER A 49 4.10 -13.21 -14.45
C SER A 49 5.23 -12.57 -13.63
N ASP A 50 5.55 -11.31 -13.91
CA ASP A 50 6.25 -10.45 -13.00
C ASP A 50 5.25 -10.02 -11.94
N GLY A 51 5.31 -10.72 -10.80
CA GLY A 51 4.39 -10.51 -9.69
C GLY A 51 4.12 -9.04 -9.39
N GLU A 52 2.87 -8.76 -9.02
CA GLU A 52 2.31 -7.42 -8.79
C GLU A 52 3.25 -6.55 -7.94
N THR A 53 3.51 -5.32 -8.39
CA THR A 53 4.41 -4.39 -7.69
C THR A 53 3.65 -3.22 -7.09
N GLY A 54 3.98 -2.90 -5.85
CA GLY A 54 3.39 -1.76 -5.13
C GLY A 54 4.45 -0.73 -4.74
N ARG A 55 4.05 0.54 -4.62
CA ARG A 55 4.89 1.61 -4.04
C ARG A 55 4.16 2.31 -2.91
N ALA A 56 4.86 2.58 -1.81
CA ALA A 56 4.35 3.35 -0.69
C ALA A 56 5.43 4.23 -0.06
N THR A 57 5.00 5.19 0.73
CA THR A 57 5.82 5.89 1.72
C THR A 57 5.46 5.41 3.12
N GLY A 58 6.39 5.49 4.06
CA GLY A 58 6.11 5.11 5.44
C GLY A 58 7.21 5.50 6.40
N THR A 59 7.00 5.20 7.68
CA THR A 59 7.98 5.39 8.75
C THR A 59 8.50 4.04 9.21
N ILE A 60 9.81 3.86 9.25
CA ILE A 60 10.43 2.64 9.80
C ILE A 60 10.12 2.58 11.29
N THR A 61 9.53 1.48 11.76
CA THR A 61 9.26 1.25 13.18
C THR A 61 10.17 0.20 13.79
N SER A 62 10.79 -0.67 12.97
CA SER A 62 11.81 -1.61 13.43
C SER A 62 12.73 -2.10 12.29
N LEU A 63 14.01 -2.33 12.58
CA LEU A 63 14.99 -2.93 11.67
C LEU A 63 15.59 -4.22 12.24
N ASP A 64 15.50 -5.31 11.48
CA ASP A 64 16.16 -6.58 11.77
C ASP A 64 17.21 -6.87 10.69
N HIS A 65 18.44 -6.45 10.94
CA HIS A 65 19.58 -6.69 10.06
C HIS A 65 20.04 -8.16 10.01
N GLY A 66 19.65 -8.98 11.00
CA GLY A 66 20.01 -10.40 11.03
C GLY A 66 19.05 -11.26 10.22
N GLY A 67 17.78 -10.84 10.15
CA GLY A 67 16.71 -11.50 9.41
C GLY A 67 16.34 -10.86 8.08
N ASP A 68 17.07 -9.81 7.64
CA ASP A 68 16.77 -9.01 6.45
C ASP A 68 15.29 -8.58 6.39
N ARG A 69 14.81 -7.99 7.49
CA ARG A 69 13.41 -7.62 7.66
C ARG A 69 13.25 -6.21 8.21
N VAL A 70 12.28 -5.49 7.68
CA VAL A 70 11.91 -4.13 8.13
C VAL A 70 10.44 -4.08 8.48
N THR A 71 10.10 -3.41 9.58
CA THR A 71 8.72 -3.08 9.91
C THR A 71 8.47 -1.60 9.63
N ILE A 72 7.41 -1.31 8.86
CA ILE A 72 7.10 0.04 8.40
C ILE A 72 5.64 0.32 8.72
N ASP A 73 5.38 1.45 9.36
CA ASP A 73 4.07 2.09 9.37
C ASP A 73 3.87 2.81 8.04
N HIS A 74 3.25 2.12 7.09
CA HIS A 74 3.16 2.55 5.71
C HIS A 74 1.83 3.20 5.40
N GLY A 75 1.86 4.18 4.49
CA GLY A 75 0.68 4.75 3.87
C GLY A 75 0.02 3.80 2.86
N PRO A 76 -1.02 4.25 2.15
CA PRO A 76 -1.64 3.45 1.11
C PRO A 76 -0.63 3.15 -0.01
N PHE A 77 -0.65 1.92 -0.50
CA PHE A 77 0.13 1.52 -1.66
C PHE A 77 -0.54 1.92 -2.97
N GLU A 78 0.26 2.50 -3.85
CA GLU A 78 -0.05 2.58 -5.27
C GLU A 78 0.23 1.21 -5.92
N GLY A 79 -0.66 0.75 -6.80
CA GLY A 79 -0.45 -0.44 -7.64
C GLY A 79 -1.02 -1.76 -7.09
N ILE A 80 -1.10 -1.94 -5.76
CA ILE A 80 -1.52 -3.22 -5.12
C ILE A 80 -2.78 -3.13 -4.23
N GLY A 81 -3.45 -1.98 -4.18
CA GLY A 81 -4.72 -1.80 -3.46
C GLY A 81 -4.66 -1.96 -1.93
N MET A 82 -3.46 -1.99 -1.34
CA MET A 82 -3.24 -2.15 0.09
C MET A 82 -3.34 -0.79 0.81
N GLY A 83 -4.22 -0.67 1.82
CA GLY A 83 -4.38 0.55 2.63
C GLY A 83 -3.21 0.80 3.59
N ALA A 84 -3.27 1.92 4.32
CA ALA A 84 -2.26 2.25 5.33
C ALA A 84 -2.33 1.30 6.54
N MET A 85 -1.18 0.79 6.98
CA MET A 85 -1.04 -0.05 8.18
C MET A 85 0.44 -0.23 8.55
N THR A 86 0.70 -0.79 9.73
CA THR A 86 2.03 -1.26 10.11
C THR A 86 2.24 -2.72 9.72
N MET A 87 3.27 -3.00 8.91
CA MET A 87 3.57 -4.34 8.41
C MET A 87 5.07 -4.58 8.34
N SER A 88 5.48 -5.84 8.58
CA SER A 88 6.85 -6.30 8.38
C SER A 88 7.03 -6.88 6.98
N PHE A 89 8.11 -6.53 6.31
CA PHE A 89 8.46 -6.99 4.98
C PHE A 89 9.88 -7.55 4.96
N ASP A 90 10.04 -8.70 4.31
CA ASP A 90 11.36 -9.26 4.03
C ASP A 90 11.99 -8.52 2.85
N MET A 91 13.32 -8.41 2.86
CA MET A 91 14.07 -7.81 1.75
C MET A 91 14.25 -8.82 0.61
N MET A 92 14.15 -8.36 -0.64
CA MET A 92 14.66 -9.10 -1.79
C MET A 92 16.18 -8.93 -1.85
N GLY A 93 16.92 -9.94 -2.30
CA GLY A 93 18.40 -9.95 -2.27
C GLY A 93 19.15 -8.86 -3.06
N GLY A 94 18.44 -7.87 -3.64
CA GLY A 94 19.01 -6.66 -4.23
C GLY A 94 18.76 -5.37 -3.43
N ALA A 95 18.01 -5.44 -2.34
CA ALA A 95 17.78 -4.33 -1.41
C ALA A 95 18.31 -4.73 -0.03
N ASP A 96 18.92 -3.78 0.67
CA ASP A 96 19.42 -3.97 2.03
C ASP A 96 18.99 -2.82 2.95
N LEU A 97 19.26 -2.99 4.24
CA LEU A 97 18.87 -2.05 5.28
C LEU A 97 19.99 -1.06 5.64
N THR A 98 21.05 -1.00 4.83
CA THR A 98 22.23 -0.19 5.13
C THR A 98 21.88 1.29 5.09
N GLY A 99 22.28 2.02 6.13
CA GLY A 99 22.06 3.46 6.22
C GLY A 99 20.62 3.87 6.53
N LEU A 100 19.71 2.92 6.80
CA LEU A 100 18.37 3.20 7.30
C LEU A 100 18.36 3.23 8.83
N THR A 101 17.46 4.04 9.40
CA THR A 101 17.29 4.15 10.86
C THR A 101 15.81 4.06 11.24
N GLU A 102 15.53 3.51 12.42
CA GLU A 102 14.18 3.55 13.00
C GLU A 102 13.70 4.99 13.22
N GLY A 103 12.40 5.23 12.99
CA GLY A 103 11.77 6.55 13.04
C GLY A 103 11.93 7.37 11.76
N GLU A 104 12.66 6.87 10.76
CA GLU A 104 12.90 7.59 9.52
C GLU A 104 11.79 7.38 8.48
N GLN A 105 11.53 8.42 7.69
CA GLN A 105 10.59 8.38 6.58
C GLN A 105 11.26 7.83 5.31
N VAL A 106 10.64 6.84 4.69
CA VAL A 106 11.15 6.15 3.50
C VAL A 106 10.13 6.12 2.37
N THR A 107 10.63 6.04 1.14
CA THR A 107 9.87 5.55 -0.02
C THR A 107 10.37 4.16 -0.35
N PHE A 108 9.47 3.22 -0.61
CA PHE A 108 9.84 1.84 -0.89
C PHE A 108 8.91 1.18 -1.91
N ARG A 109 9.41 0.14 -2.57
CA ARG A 109 8.66 -0.70 -3.51
C ARG A 109 8.67 -2.13 -3.05
N VAL A 110 7.55 -2.82 -3.28
CA VAL A 110 7.38 -4.24 -2.99
C VAL A 110 7.02 -5.03 -4.24
N LYS A 111 7.44 -6.30 -4.31
CA LYS A 111 6.95 -7.29 -5.28
C LYS A 111 6.14 -8.35 -4.54
N ARG A 112 5.00 -8.75 -5.09
CA ARG A 112 4.29 -9.93 -4.65
C ARG A 112 5.01 -11.18 -5.16
N GLY A 113 5.45 -12.04 -4.24
CA GLY A 113 6.01 -13.35 -4.56
C GLY A 113 4.94 -14.34 -5.00
N ARG A 114 5.39 -15.48 -5.54
CA ARG A 114 4.49 -16.61 -5.90
C ARG A 114 3.78 -17.22 -4.70
N ASP A 115 4.36 -17.07 -3.51
CA ASP A 115 3.80 -17.43 -2.21
C ASP A 115 2.77 -16.41 -1.69
N GLY A 116 2.54 -15.34 -2.44
CA GLY A 116 1.58 -14.29 -2.11
C GLY A 116 2.08 -13.25 -1.10
N SER A 117 3.30 -13.39 -0.58
CA SER A 117 3.90 -12.42 0.34
C SER A 117 4.57 -11.27 -0.41
N TYR A 118 4.61 -10.09 0.21
CA TYR A 118 5.25 -8.89 -0.36
C TYR A 118 6.66 -8.74 0.18
N ARG A 119 7.62 -8.50 -0.71
CA ARG A 119 9.03 -8.29 -0.36
C ARG A 119 9.55 -6.98 -0.92
N VAL A 120 10.36 -6.28 -0.14
CA VAL A 120 10.94 -4.98 -0.52
C VAL A 120 11.98 -5.21 -1.60
N MET A 121 11.80 -4.57 -2.76
CA MET A 121 12.76 -4.63 -3.87
C MET A 121 13.67 -3.41 -3.94
N GLU A 122 13.20 -2.27 -3.45
CA GLU A 122 13.90 -0.99 -3.42
C GLU A 122 13.38 -0.24 -2.19
N ILE A 123 14.28 0.35 -1.40
CA ILE A 123 13.96 1.21 -0.26
C ILE A 123 14.90 2.39 -0.25
N CYS A 124 14.39 3.55 0.11
CA CYS A 124 15.17 4.76 0.12
C CYS A 124 14.75 5.71 1.25
N SER A 125 15.77 6.21 1.95
CA SER A 125 15.69 7.34 2.88
C SER A 125 15.24 8.62 2.17
N ILE A 126 14.09 9.18 2.56
CA ILE A 126 13.64 10.49 2.06
C ILE A 126 14.50 11.60 2.66
N ALA A 127 14.94 11.46 3.90
CA ALA A 127 15.76 12.46 4.58
C ALA A 127 17.14 12.62 3.91
N ALA A 128 17.77 11.52 3.50
CA ALA A 128 19.09 11.54 2.87
C ALA A 128 19.04 11.86 1.36
N ASN A 129 17.99 11.42 0.65
CA ASN A 129 17.96 11.44 -0.83
C ASN A 129 16.84 12.29 -1.43
N GLY A 130 15.99 12.89 -0.60
CA GLY A 130 14.81 13.64 -1.02
C GLY A 130 13.60 12.78 -1.38
N PRO A 131 12.42 13.40 -1.62
CA PRO A 131 11.15 12.70 -1.78
C PRO A 131 11.00 11.91 -3.09
N SER A 132 11.87 12.13 -4.07
CA SER A 132 11.82 11.49 -5.40
C SER A 132 12.89 10.41 -5.59
N CYS A 133 13.47 9.89 -4.51
CA CYS A 133 14.66 9.06 -4.60
C CYS A 133 14.46 7.65 -5.20
N LEU A 134 13.22 7.19 -5.37
CA LEU A 134 12.88 6.01 -6.19
C LEU A 134 12.21 6.38 -7.52
N GLY A 135 12.36 7.63 -7.96
CA GLY A 135 11.87 8.12 -9.24
C GLY A 135 12.78 7.75 -10.41
N PRO A 136 12.32 7.97 -11.66
CA PRO A 136 13.11 7.67 -12.88
C PRO A 136 14.49 8.35 -12.92
N GLN A 137 14.63 9.47 -12.20
CA GLN A 137 15.82 10.32 -12.14
C GLN A 137 16.92 9.77 -11.23
N ALA A 138 16.61 8.79 -10.36
CA ALA A 138 17.60 8.14 -9.52
C ALA A 138 18.56 7.21 -10.31
N ARG A 139 18.32 7.03 -11.62
CA ARG A 139 19.08 6.13 -12.50
C ARG A 139 20.07 6.80 -13.45
N THR A 140 20.23 8.11 -13.46
CA THR A 140 21.27 8.75 -14.29
C THR A 140 22.60 8.80 -13.53
N PRO A 141 23.64 8.05 -13.96
CA PRO A 141 25.00 8.36 -13.56
C PRO A 141 25.36 9.71 -14.17
N ASP A 142 25.83 10.65 -13.34
CA ASP A 142 26.46 11.87 -13.84
C ASP A 142 27.59 11.50 -14.82
N HIS A 143 27.56 12.07 -16.02
CA HIS A 143 28.67 12.03 -16.98
C HIS A 143 28.98 13.43 -17.49
#